data_AF-A0A9Q0Y9M7-F1
#
_entry.id   AF-A0A9Q0Y9M7-F1
#
_cell.length_a   1.000
_cell.length_b   1.000
_cell.length_c   1.000
_cell.angle_alpha   90.00
_cell.angle_beta   90.00
_cell.angle_gamma   90.00
#
_symmetry.space_group_name_H-M   'P 1'
#
loop_
_entity.id
_entity.type
_entity.pdbx_description
1 polymer ?
#
loop_
_entity_poly.entity_id
_entity_poly.type
_entity_poly.pdbx_seq_one_letter_code
_entity_poly.pdbx_strand_id
1 'polypeptide(L)'
;MVLMNDWSARDIQKWEYIPLGPFLSKNFGTSISPWVVTMEALEAFAIPNNKQDPPAQPYLHHDDPYTFDIQLSVAIKAEGMKEGAVVTRSNHKNLYWTVKQQLTHHSVSGCNMNPGDLLGSGTISGEVNLIKREVNFNLLTRCTI
;
A
#
# COMPACT_ATOMS: atom_id res chain seq x y z
N MET A 1 -10.85 -6.65 -1.00
CA MET A 1 -9.60 -6.08 -0.46
C MET A 1 -9.30 -6.66 0.91
N VAL A 2 -8.02 -6.74 1.25
CA VAL A 2 -7.49 -7.14 2.56
C VAL A 2 -6.47 -6.10 3.00
N LEU A 3 -6.16 -6.02 4.29
CA LEU A 3 -4.92 -5.38 4.73
C LEU A 3 -3.75 -6.30 4.40
N MET A 4 -2.61 -5.72 4.02
CA MET A 4 -1.36 -6.43 3.78
C MET A 4 -0.26 -5.78 4.63
N ASN A 5 0.76 -6.56 4.99
CA ASN A 5 2.01 -6.07 5.54
C ASN A 5 3.14 -6.82 4.83
N ASP A 6 3.81 -6.09 3.95
CA ASP A 6 4.93 -6.57 3.15
C ASP A 6 6.24 -6.32 3.93
N TRP A 7 6.57 -7.26 4.81
CA TRP A 7 7.73 -7.19 5.69
C TRP A 7 9.01 -7.05 4.88
N SER A 8 9.96 -6.26 5.39
CA SER A 8 11.12 -5.86 4.60
C SER A 8 12.40 -5.75 5.40
N ALA A 9 13.44 -6.47 4.97
CA ALA A 9 14.80 -6.33 5.50
C ALA A 9 15.59 -5.33 4.64
N ARG A 10 15.65 -4.07 5.07
CA ARG A 10 16.10 -2.94 4.22
C ARG A 10 17.60 -2.94 3.94
N ASP A 11 18.39 -3.48 4.86
CA ASP A 11 19.83 -3.70 4.69
C ASP A 11 20.11 -4.72 3.59
N ILE A 12 19.45 -5.88 3.62
CA ILE A 12 19.50 -6.90 2.57
C ILE A 12 18.99 -6.32 1.25
N GLN A 13 17.86 -5.61 1.28
CA GLN A 13 17.24 -5.04 0.08
C GLN A 13 18.21 -4.09 -0.65
N LYS A 14 18.87 -3.20 0.10
CA LYS A 14 19.77 -2.20 -0.46
C LYS A 14 20.96 -2.84 -1.17
N TRP A 15 21.43 -3.98 -0.68
CA TRP A 15 22.52 -4.73 -1.29
C TRP A 15 22.09 -5.51 -2.54
N GLU A 16 20.91 -6.15 -2.51
CA GLU A 16 20.49 -7.08 -3.58
C GLU A 16 19.73 -6.44 -4.76
N TYR A 17 19.08 -5.28 -4.57
CA TYR A 17 18.03 -4.83 -5.52
C TYR A 17 18.53 -4.40 -6.90
N ILE A 18 19.83 -4.13 -7.06
CA ILE A 18 20.39 -3.74 -8.35
C ILE A 18 20.97 -4.99 -9.04
N PRO A 19 20.57 -5.29 -10.29
CA PRO A 19 19.64 -4.57 -11.16
C PRO A 19 18.22 -5.16 -11.20
N LEU A 20 17.98 -6.29 -10.53
CA LEU A 20 16.80 -7.14 -10.77
C LEU A 20 15.61 -6.86 -9.84
N GLY A 21 15.76 -5.94 -8.89
CA GLY A 21 14.74 -5.60 -7.91
C GLY A 21 14.83 -6.43 -6.61
N PRO A 22 13.94 -6.16 -5.65
CA PRO A 22 13.92 -6.82 -4.33
C PRO A 22 13.64 -8.32 -4.44
N PHE A 23 14.31 -9.13 -3.60
CA PHE A 23 14.14 -10.59 -3.58
C PHE A 23 14.12 -11.15 -2.15
N LEU A 24 15.27 -11.52 -1.57
CA LEU A 24 15.35 -12.14 -0.24
C LEU A 24 14.88 -11.19 0.87
N SER A 25 15.02 -9.89 0.63
CA SER A 25 14.53 -8.86 1.53
C SER A 25 13.01 -8.76 1.63
N LYS A 26 12.25 -9.52 0.84
CA LYS A 26 10.79 -9.48 0.75
C LYS A 26 10.14 -10.86 0.89
N ASN A 27 10.73 -11.88 0.29
CA ASN A 27 10.12 -13.22 0.25
C ASN A 27 10.15 -13.99 1.58
N PHE A 28 10.75 -13.43 2.64
CA PHE A 28 10.77 -14.04 3.96
C PHE A 28 9.43 -13.93 4.70
N GLY A 29 8.56 -12.98 4.32
CA GLY A 29 7.27 -12.84 4.97
C GLY A 29 6.39 -11.74 4.39
N THR A 30 5.13 -12.09 4.11
CA THR A 30 4.05 -11.15 3.85
C THR A 30 2.84 -11.61 4.65
N SER A 31 2.20 -10.71 5.39
CA SER A 31 0.99 -11.02 6.15
C SER A 31 -0.21 -10.33 5.53
N ILE A 32 -1.38 -10.98 5.59
CA ILE A 32 -2.66 -10.39 5.17
C ILE A 32 -3.72 -10.53 6.26
N SER A 33 -4.67 -9.61 6.31
CA SER A 33 -5.86 -9.80 7.14
C SER A 33 -6.71 -10.95 6.61
N PRO A 34 -7.39 -11.73 7.48
CA PRO A 34 -8.14 -12.92 7.06
C PRO A 34 -9.45 -12.61 6.34
N TRP A 35 -10.02 -11.41 6.52
CA TRP A 35 -11.32 -11.04 5.97
C TRP A 35 -11.18 -10.26 4.66
N VAL A 36 -11.70 -10.83 3.58
CA VAL A 36 -11.80 -10.16 2.29
C VAL A 36 -13.06 -9.29 2.29
N VAL A 37 -12.87 -7.97 2.35
CA VAL A 37 -13.97 -7.00 2.17
C VAL A 37 -14.26 -6.87 0.68
N THR A 38 -15.50 -7.11 0.25
CA THR A 38 -15.82 -7.09 -1.20
C THR A 38 -15.81 -5.68 -1.77
N MET A 39 -15.72 -5.56 -3.10
CA MET A 39 -15.74 -4.23 -3.73
C MET A 39 -17.11 -3.56 -3.62
N GLU A 40 -18.20 -4.35 -3.61
CA GLU A 40 -19.56 -3.82 -3.39
C GLU A 40 -19.69 -3.20 -1.99
N ALA A 41 -19.10 -3.82 -0.97
CA ALA A 41 -19.10 -3.26 0.39
C ALA A 41 -18.29 -1.94 0.49
N LEU A 42 -17.33 -1.74 -0.41
CA LEU A 42 -16.50 -0.54 -0.46
C LEU A 42 -17.08 0.57 -1.35
N GLU A 43 -18.10 0.29 -2.16
CA GLU A 43 -18.71 1.24 -3.09
C GLU A 43 -19.20 2.51 -2.38
N ALA A 44 -19.76 2.37 -1.18
CA ALA A 44 -20.22 3.49 -0.35
C ALA A 44 -19.09 4.44 0.11
N PHE A 45 -17.83 4.01 -0.02
CA PHE A 45 -16.63 4.78 0.36
C PHE A 45 -15.83 5.24 -0.86
N ALA A 46 -16.35 5.05 -2.08
CA ALA A 46 -15.72 5.54 -3.29
C ALA A 46 -15.75 7.08 -3.34
N ILE A 47 -14.62 7.67 -3.72
CA ILE A 47 -14.43 9.11 -3.88
C ILE A 47 -13.77 9.40 -5.24
N PRO A 48 -13.81 10.65 -5.74
CA PRO A 48 -13.16 11.01 -7.00
C PRO A 48 -11.68 10.60 -7.04
N ASN A 49 -11.21 10.16 -8.21
CA ASN A 49 -9.83 9.75 -8.41
C ASN A 49 -8.87 10.94 -8.22
N ASN A 50 -7.68 10.68 -7.69
CA ASN A 50 -6.64 11.71 -7.58
C ASN A 50 -6.26 12.25 -8.97
N LYS A 51 -6.02 13.56 -9.05
CA LYS A 51 -5.57 14.19 -10.30
C LYS A 51 -4.22 13.63 -10.70
N GLN A 52 -4.13 13.13 -11.93
CA GLN A 52 -2.88 12.64 -12.51
C GLN A 52 -2.24 13.73 -13.38
N ASP A 53 -0.98 14.06 -13.08
CA ASP A 53 -0.16 15.03 -13.82
C ASP A 53 1.29 14.49 -13.95
N PRO A 54 1.77 14.14 -15.16
CA PRO A 54 1.06 14.24 -16.44
C PRO A 54 -0.16 13.30 -16.51
N PRO A 55 -1.10 13.55 -17.43
CA PRO A 55 -2.20 12.62 -17.70
C PRO A 55 -1.67 11.21 -17.97
N ALA A 56 -2.39 10.20 -17.50
CA ALA A 56 -2.05 8.83 -17.80
C ALA A 56 -2.13 8.53 -19.31
N GLN A 57 -1.59 7.38 -19.72
CA GLN A 57 -1.76 6.93 -21.10
C GLN A 57 -3.23 6.54 -21.36
N PRO A 58 -3.74 6.64 -22.60
CA PRO A 58 -5.17 6.42 -22.89
C PRO A 58 -5.72 5.08 -22.40
N TYR A 59 -4.93 4.00 -22.42
CA TYR A 59 -5.36 2.68 -21.95
C TYR A 59 -5.56 2.59 -20.42
N LEU A 60 -5.12 3.60 -19.65
CA LEU A 60 -5.27 3.70 -18.20
C LEU A 60 -6.36 4.71 -17.79
N HIS A 61 -7.07 5.31 -18.75
CA HIS A 61 -8.11 6.28 -18.46
C HIS A 61 -9.41 5.57 -18.03
N HIS A 62 -10.02 6.08 -16.97
CA HIS A 62 -11.38 5.76 -16.56
C HIS A 62 -12.00 6.95 -15.82
N ASP A 63 -13.28 7.21 -16.06
CA ASP A 63 -13.98 8.39 -15.53
C ASP A 63 -14.68 8.12 -14.19
N ASP A 64 -14.96 6.84 -13.90
CA ASP A 64 -15.69 6.48 -12.71
C ASP A 64 -14.82 6.57 -11.43
N PRO A 65 -15.37 7.03 -10.30
CA PRO A 65 -14.68 7.04 -9.02
C PRO A 65 -14.25 5.63 -8.60
N TYR A 66 -12.95 5.44 -8.38
CA TYR A 66 -12.36 4.17 -7.96
C TYR A 66 -11.20 4.34 -6.97
N THR A 67 -11.17 5.49 -6.29
CA THR A 67 -10.38 5.74 -5.09
C THR A 67 -11.30 5.57 -3.88
N PHE A 68 -10.78 5.01 -2.78
CA PHE A 68 -11.60 4.70 -1.60
C PHE A 68 -11.09 5.43 -0.36
N ASP A 69 -12.00 6.05 0.41
CA ASP A 69 -11.68 6.62 1.72
C ASP A 69 -11.66 5.51 2.79
N ILE A 70 -10.49 4.93 2.98
CA ILE A 70 -10.25 3.87 3.96
C ILE A 70 -9.17 4.35 4.91
N GLN A 71 -9.57 4.67 6.14
CA GLN A 71 -8.64 5.08 7.19
C GLN A 71 -7.77 3.90 7.64
N LEU A 72 -6.46 4.11 7.65
CA LEU A 72 -5.48 3.10 8.02
C LEU A 72 -4.68 3.58 9.23
N SER A 73 -4.35 2.66 10.14
CA SER A 73 -3.45 2.94 11.25
C SER A 73 -2.56 1.74 11.55
N VAL A 74 -1.31 2.00 11.89
CA VAL A 74 -0.36 0.98 12.36
C VAL A 74 0.03 1.29 13.79
N ALA A 75 0.00 0.27 14.63
CA ALA A 75 0.49 0.34 16.00
C ALA A 75 1.66 -0.64 16.19
N ILE A 76 2.63 -0.23 17.00
CA ILE A 76 3.75 -1.07 17.41
C ILE A 76 3.68 -1.26 18.93
N LYS A 77 3.80 -2.51 19.36
CA LYS A 77 3.85 -2.88 20.78
C LYS A 77 5.18 -3.59 21.04
N ALA A 78 6.07 -2.93 21.77
CA ALA A 78 7.31 -3.54 22.24
C ALA A 78 7.04 -4.47 23.45
N GLU A 79 8.00 -5.34 23.75
CA GLU A 79 7.96 -6.18 24.93
C GLU A 79 7.84 -5.34 26.21
N GLY A 80 7.01 -5.78 27.16
CA GLY A 80 6.73 -5.06 28.40
C GLY A 80 5.76 -3.88 28.27
N MET A 81 5.40 -3.43 27.07
CA MET A 81 4.33 -2.44 26.90
C MET A 81 2.96 -3.06 27.23
N LYS A 82 2.10 -2.32 27.93
CA LYS A 82 0.72 -2.74 28.19
C LYS A 82 -0.13 -2.67 26.92
N GLU A 83 0.01 -1.59 26.17
CA GLU A 83 -0.75 -1.28 24.95
C GLU A 83 0.20 -0.96 23.78
N GLY A 84 -0.28 -1.10 22.55
CA GLY A 84 0.47 -0.69 21.36
C GLY A 84 0.39 0.82 21.13
N ALA A 85 1.49 1.44 20.72
CA ALA A 85 1.53 2.85 20.33
C ALA A 85 1.25 3.00 18.83
N VAL A 86 0.32 3.87 18.45
CA VAL A 86 0.06 4.20 17.04
C VAL A 86 1.24 4.99 16.48
N VAL A 87 1.92 4.43 15.48
CA VAL A 87 3.11 5.02 14.85
C VAL A 87 2.80 5.70 13.52
N THR A 88 1.70 5.33 12.87
CA THR A 88 1.22 6.04 11.68
C THR A 88 -0.29 5.95 11.54
N ARG A 89 -0.85 7.01 10.95
CA ARG A 89 -2.20 7.07 10.43
C ARG A 89 -2.10 7.53 8.98
N SER A 90 -2.79 6.84 8.09
CA SER A 90 -2.80 7.14 6.66
C SER A 90 -4.18 6.84 6.11
N ASN A 91 -4.33 6.91 4.79
CA ASN A 91 -5.57 6.59 4.12
C ASN A 91 -5.30 6.01 2.74
N HIS A 92 -6.07 5.00 2.35
CA HIS A 92 -6.00 4.40 1.01
C HIS A 92 -6.20 5.43 -0.11
N LYS A 93 -6.97 6.50 0.15
CA LYS A 93 -7.19 7.58 -0.83
C LYS A 93 -5.94 8.33 -1.26
N ASN A 94 -4.80 8.13 -0.59
CA ASN A 94 -3.53 8.73 -0.95
C ASN A 94 -2.84 8.02 -2.12
N LEU A 95 -3.34 6.87 -2.58
CA LEU A 95 -2.78 6.17 -3.74
C LEU A 95 -3.01 6.98 -5.03
N TYR A 96 -1.93 7.19 -5.78
CA TYR A 96 -1.96 7.93 -7.05
C TYR A 96 -2.55 7.10 -8.21
N TRP A 97 -2.34 5.79 -8.20
CA TRP A 97 -2.87 4.85 -9.20
C TRP A 97 -4.01 4.05 -8.59
N THR A 98 -5.13 3.96 -9.30
CA THR A 98 -6.28 3.17 -8.85
C THR A 98 -6.03 1.66 -9.03
N VAL A 99 -6.80 0.83 -8.32
CA VAL A 99 -6.73 -0.63 -8.48
C VAL A 99 -7.08 -1.06 -9.91
N LYS A 100 -8.00 -0.33 -10.59
CA LYS A 100 -8.30 -0.54 -12.01
C LYS A 100 -7.07 -0.34 -12.87
N GLN A 101 -6.38 0.79 -12.69
CA GLN A 101 -5.16 1.09 -13.45
C GLN A 101 -4.05 0.07 -13.20
N GLN A 102 -3.86 -0.36 -11.94
CA GLN A 102 -2.88 -1.40 -11.60
C GLN A 102 -3.17 -2.71 -12.32
N LEU A 103 -4.42 -3.19 -12.28
CA LEU A 103 -4.84 -4.42 -12.94
C LEU A 103 -4.70 -4.31 -14.47
N THR A 104 -5.19 -3.21 -15.05
CA THR A 104 -5.10 -2.95 -16.50
C THR A 104 -3.65 -2.92 -16.97
N HIS A 105 -2.76 -2.25 -16.22
CA HIS A 105 -1.34 -2.22 -16.54
C HIS A 105 -0.69 -3.60 -16.43
N HIS A 106 -1.02 -4.37 -15.40
CA HIS A 106 -0.48 -5.72 -15.21
C HIS A 106 -0.77 -6.61 -16.42
N SER A 107 -2.01 -6.57 -16.94
CA SER A 107 -2.43 -7.44 -18.05
C SER A 107 -2.11 -6.90 -19.45
N VAL A 108 -1.56 -5.67 -19.57
CA VAL A 108 -1.45 -4.98 -20.88
C VAL A 108 -0.58 -5.72 -21.90
N SER A 109 0.42 -6.48 -21.44
CA SER A 109 1.33 -7.26 -22.28
C SER A 109 0.86 -8.71 -22.52
N GLY A 110 -0.33 -9.08 -22.04
CA GLY A 110 -0.87 -10.44 -22.13
C GLY A 110 -0.60 -11.32 -20.91
N CYS A 111 -0.11 -10.75 -19.80
CA CYS A 111 0.00 -11.48 -18.53
C CYS A 111 -1.40 -11.90 -18.04
N ASN A 112 -1.59 -13.19 -17.79
CA ASN A 112 -2.86 -13.76 -17.36
C ASN A 112 -3.07 -13.57 -15.86
N MET A 113 -4.27 -13.11 -15.48
CA MET A 113 -4.73 -13.05 -14.10
C MET A 113 -5.61 -14.24 -13.78
N ASN A 114 -5.45 -14.81 -12.59
CA ASN A 114 -6.19 -15.97 -12.11
C ASN A 114 -7.00 -15.63 -10.85
N PRO A 115 -8.13 -16.32 -10.61
CA PRO A 115 -8.83 -16.21 -9.34
C PRO A 115 -7.91 -16.53 -8.17
N GLY A 116 -7.85 -15.63 -7.19
CA GLY A 116 -6.98 -15.75 -6.01
C GLY A 116 -5.64 -15.01 -6.12
N ASP A 117 -5.29 -14.47 -7.29
CA ASP A 117 -4.13 -13.59 -7.41
C ASP A 117 -4.30 -12.35 -6.53
N LEU A 118 -3.20 -11.92 -5.90
CA LEU A 118 -3.19 -10.82 -4.96
C LEU A 118 -2.22 -9.72 -5.42
N LEU A 119 -2.75 -8.52 -5.68
CA LEU A 119 -1.97 -7.34 -6.03
C LEU A 119 -1.84 -6.42 -4.81
N GLY A 120 -0.60 -6.19 -4.37
CA GLY A 120 -0.31 -5.19 -3.34
C GLY A 120 -0.36 -3.78 -3.92
N SER A 121 -0.89 -2.81 -3.16
CA SER A 121 -0.96 -1.41 -3.59
C SER A 121 0.40 -0.71 -3.68
N GLY A 122 1.40 -1.29 -3.00
CA GLY A 122 2.59 -0.58 -2.57
C GLY A 122 2.34 0.24 -1.31
N THR A 123 3.42 0.74 -0.70
CA THR A 123 3.39 1.45 0.58
C THR A 123 2.46 2.66 0.56
N ILE A 124 1.37 2.63 1.34
CA ILE A 124 0.42 3.75 1.45
C ILE A 124 0.97 4.82 2.40
N SER A 125 1.49 5.91 1.82
CA SER A 125 1.94 7.10 2.55
C SER A 125 1.09 8.31 2.18
N GLY A 126 0.81 9.18 3.14
CA GLY A 126 0.12 10.46 2.92
C GLY A 126 1.04 11.65 3.16
N GLU A 127 0.54 12.85 2.87
CA GLU A 127 1.20 14.08 3.30
C GLU A 127 1.28 14.14 4.83
N VAL A 128 2.45 14.53 5.34
CA VAL A 128 2.75 14.46 6.77
C VAL A 128 2.11 15.65 7.48
N ASN A 129 1.15 15.40 8.37
CA ASN A 129 0.99 16.27 9.53
C ASN A 129 2.10 15.91 10.52
N LEU A 130 3.16 16.72 10.58
CA LEU A 130 4.25 16.54 11.53
C LEU A 130 3.66 16.64 12.94
N ILE A 131 3.41 15.49 13.57
CA ILE A 131 3.23 15.47 15.02
C ILE A 131 4.60 15.81 15.60
N LYS A 132 4.80 17.08 15.95
CA LYS A 132 5.92 17.54 16.79
C LYS A 132 5.78 16.87 18.16
N ARG A 133 6.27 15.64 18.28
CA ARG A 133 6.78 15.11 19.54
C ARG A 133 8.20 14.67 19.26
N GLU A 134 9.13 15.32 19.93
CA GLU A 134 10.54 14.96 19.98
C GLU A 134 10.67 13.52 20.44
N VAL A 135 10.69 12.61 19.49
CA VAL A 135 11.21 11.27 19.68
C VAL A 135 12.18 11.07 18.53
N ASN A 136 13.46 11.29 18.82
CA ASN A 136 14.56 10.94 17.93
C ASN A 136 14.60 9.41 17.77
N PHE A 137 13.83 8.88 16.84
CA PHE A 137 14.08 7.58 16.26
C PHE A 137 14.60 7.79 14.85
N ASN A 138 15.87 7.48 14.62
CA ASN A 138 16.43 7.19 13.30
C ASN A 138 15.85 5.85 12.78
N LEU A 139 14.52 5.74 12.69
CA LEU A 139 13.83 4.63 12.04
C LEU A 139 13.13 5.18 10.79
N LEU A 140 13.82 5.11 9.66
CA LEU A 140 13.21 5.17 8.33
C LEU A 140 12.35 3.92 8.12
N THR A 141 11.23 3.83 8.83
CA THR A 141 10.21 2.78 8.63
C THR A 141 9.16 3.29 7.66
N ARG A 142 9.47 3.19 6.36
CA ARG A 142 8.41 3.04 5.36
C ARG A 142 7.86 1.62 5.51
N CYS A 143 6.81 1.44 6.32
CA CYS A 143 6.02 0.22 6.35
C CYS A 143 5.23 0.12 5.05
N THR A 144 5.51 -0.91 4.25
CA THR A 144 4.71 -1.26 3.08
C THR A 144 3.48 -2.01 3.60
N ILE A 145 2.34 -1.32 3.69
CA ILE A 145 1.02 -1.96 3.83
C ILE A 145 0.62 -2.46 2.45
#